data_AF-A5GDA6-F1
#
_entry.id   AF-A5GDA6-F1
#
_cell.length_a   1.000
_cell.length_b   1.000
_cell.length_c   1.000
_cell.angle_alpha   90.00
_cell.angle_beta   90.00
_cell.angle_gamma   90.00
#
_symmetry.space_group_name_H-M   'P 1'
#
loop_
_entity.id
_entity.type
_entity.pdbx_description
1 polymer ?
#
loop_
_entity_poly.entity_id
_entity_poly.type
_entity_poly.pdbx_seq_one_letter_code
_entity_poly.pdbx_strand_id
1 'polypeptide(L)'
;MAITKVFMVQIIDKKVNLEFPQGHHLHCLIAQIPNHLRRIEQGFAITDPDEKWAQVKALLDLVCAGEGNMKKLHFLMLPESAIPFARFDELLAIIENSFRPNTVTMFGVEHVRLKTYRELLARFSADNAEAIELVDKDIDSGDILNMPVNWCCIAIKEATGALRVFLEAKSHPFHGEEFLDKYHDLYRGRHFYLFRSRPSCFNFMTLICLDYIYRDLYSSNIKQIIDHADQLFFSTRQGLDALFVIQCNPKPEHHSYHDVVSGFYGEYLEDTPGVRETITVFANSSEETSLEELHEQAAYGNSFVVINKHHKLGKVKQPEFSTDDFNGAPVCRLRFGTATRLYYFNLPLHHELDPRTSRVPLKVHFIMRWNEEGGWERLSGEDVATGFELSRDALT
;
A
#
# COMPACT_ATOMS: atom_id res chain seq x y z
N MET A 1 9.49 -19.43 32.76
CA MET A 1 8.62 -19.24 31.57
C MET A 1 8.32 -17.75 31.51
N ALA A 2 9.08 -16.99 30.73
CA ALA A 2 8.88 -15.55 30.62
C ALA A 2 7.58 -15.32 29.85
N ILE A 3 6.64 -14.59 30.45
CA ILE A 3 5.45 -14.12 29.74
C ILE A 3 5.99 -13.13 28.71
N THR A 4 6.07 -13.55 27.45
CA THR A 4 6.40 -12.65 26.34
C THR A 4 5.32 -11.58 26.33
N LYS A 5 5.68 -10.36 26.70
CA LYS A 5 4.77 -9.22 26.67
C LYS A 5 4.39 -9.02 25.21
N VAL A 6 3.15 -9.32 24.85
CA VAL A 6 2.62 -9.07 23.50
C VAL A 6 2.60 -7.55 23.33
N PHE A 7 3.49 -7.02 22.50
CA PHE A 7 3.53 -5.60 22.19
C PHE A 7 2.55 -5.34 21.04
N MET A 8 1.48 -4.63 21.36
CA MET A 8 0.46 -4.23 20.41
C MET A 8 0.94 -3.01 19.60
N VAL A 9 0.66 -2.98 18.30
CA VAL A 9 1.03 -1.85 17.42
C VAL A 9 0.17 -0.64 17.81
N GLN A 10 0.78 0.55 17.84
CA GLN A 10 0.06 1.79 18.13
C GLN A 10 -0.39 2.48 16.83
N ILE A 11 -1.67 2.84 16.73
CA ILE A 11 -2.13 3.67 15.62
C ILE A 11 -1.92 5.14 15.98
N ILE A 12 -1.18 5.86 15.13
CA ILE A 12 -0.85 7.28 15.29
C ILE A 12 -1.68 8.09 14.31
N ASP A 13 -2.60 8.90 14.83
CA ASP A 13 -3.40 9.83 14.03
C ASP A 13 -2.58 11.02 13.51
N LYS A 14 -2.53 11.19 12.18
CA LYS A 14 -1.88 12.32 11.52
C LYS A 14 -2.88 13.09 10.67
N LYS A 15 -3.08 14.37 11.00
CA LYS A 15 -3.87 15.27 10.15
C LYS A 15 -3.00 15.74 8.99
N VAL A 16 -3.52 15.67 7.78
CA VAL A 16 -2.83 16.10 6.55
C VAL A 16 -3.74 16.98 5.71
N ASN A 17 -3.17 17.97 5.02
CA ASN A 17 -3.92 18.90 4.19
C ASN A 17 -4.05 18.38 2.74
N LEU A 18 -5.14 17.66 2.46
CA LEU A 18 -5.46 17.12 1.14
C LEU A 18 -6.88 17.58 0.73
N GLU A 19 -6.96 18.26 -0.40
CA GLU A 19 -8.18 18.82 -1.01
C GLU A 19 -8.65 17.93 -2.16
N PHE A 20 -9.02 16.70 -1.83
CA PHE A 20 -9.64 15.76 -2.76
C PHE A 20 -11.04 16.23 -3.20
N PRO A 21 -11.40 15.99 -4.47
CA PRO A 21 -12.67 16.45 -5.00
C PRO A 21 -13.85 15.73 -4.34
N GLN A 22 -14.79 16.49 -3.78
CA GLN A 22 -16.01 15.94 -3.19
C GLN A 22 -16.92 15.35 -4.28
N GLY A 23 -17.50 14.18 -4.01
CA GLY A 23 -18.47 13.52 -4.90
C GLY A 23 -17.87 12.96 -6.20
N HIS A 24 -16.55 12.99 -6.36
CA HIS A 24 -15.84 12.39 -7.49
C HIS A 24 -14.93 11.27 -7.01
N HIS A 25 -14.68 10.28 -7.87
CA HIS A 25 -13.71 9.24 -7.57
C HIS A 25 -12.30 9.81 -7.47
N LEU A 26 -11.46 9.15 -6.67
CA LEU A 26 -10.03 9.41 -6.64
C LEU A 26 -9.34 8.54 -7.70
N HIS A 27 -8.04 8.73 -7.89
CA HIS A 27 -7.28 8.03 -8.91
C HIS A 27 -6.02 7.43 -8.29
N CYS A 28 -5.79 6.15 -8.56
CA CYS A 28 -4.67 5.39 -8.05
C CYS A 28 -3.87 4.82 -9.21
N LEU A 29 -2.55 4.84 -9.06
CA LEU A 29 -1.59 4.15 -9.91
C LEU A 29 -0.84 3.13 -9.06
N ILE A 30 -1.02 1.85 -9.37
CA ILE A 30 -0.18 0.77 -8.82
C ILE A 30 0.95 0.52 -9.81
N ALA A 31 2.18 0.61 -9.33
CA ALA A 31 3.37 0.21 -10.06
C ALA A 31 3.73 -1.24 -9.70
N GLN A 32 3.15 -2.21 -10.40
CA GLN A 32 3.53 -3.62 -10.24
C GLN A 32 4.84 -3.85 -11.00
N ILE A 33 5.95 -3.53 -10.34
CA ILE A 33 7.32 -3.60 -10.88
C ILE A 33 8.13 -4.70 -10.17
N PRO A 34 9.14 -5.29 -10.82
CA PRO A 34 9.87 -6.41 -10.23
C PRO A 34 10.90 -5.96 -9.21
N ASN A 35 11.13 -6.76 -8.19
CA ASN A 35 12.29 -6.58 -7.31
C ASN A 35 13.28 -7.72 -7.53
N HIS A 36 14.51 -7.39 -7.89
CA HIS A 36 15.62 -8.35 -7.89
C HIS A 36 16.43 -8.11 -6.63
N LEU A 37 16.22 -8.96 -5.64
CA LEU A 37 16.78 -8.80 -4.30
C LEU A 37 17.85 -9.85 -4.07
N ARG A 38 19.00 -9.39 -3.61
CA ARG A 38 20.09 -10.21 -3.10
C ARG A 38 20.17 -10.12 -1.59
N ARG A 39 20.70 -11.16 -0.98
CA ARG A 39 20.87 -11.20 0.46
C ARG A 39 22.13 -10.46 0.86
N ILE A 40 22.03 -9.65 1.90
CA ILE A 40 23.13 -8.94 2.53
C ILE A 40 23.08 -9.16 4.05
N GLU A 41 24.15 -8.81 4.76
CA GLU A 41 24.19 -8.92 6.23
C GLU A 41 23.01 -8.19 6.90
N GLN A 42 22.54 -7.10 6.29
CA GLN A 42 21.43 -6.28 6.78
C GLN A 42 20.07 -6.64 6.15
N GLY A 43 19.88 -7.89 5.71
CA GLY A 43 18.62 -8.37 5.12
C GLY A 43 18.67 -8.43 3.59
N PHE A 44 17.84 -7.68 2.89
CA PHE A 44 17.77 -7.69 1.43
C PHE A 44 18.13 -6.33 0.84
N ALA A 45 18.90 -6.37 -0.24
CA ALA A 45 19.25 -5.21 -1.06
C ALA A 45 18.94 -5.48 -2.53
N ILE A 46 18.74 -4.41 -3.29
CA ILE A 46 18.49 -4.49 -4.71
C ILE A 46 19.79 -4.89 -5.43
N THR A 47 19.70 -5.86 -6.34
CA THR A 47 20.87 -6.42 -7.04
C THR A 47 21.50 -5.42 -8.00
N ASP A 48 20.69 -4.77 -8.84
CA ASP A 48 21.11 -3.68 -9.73
C ASP A 48 20.35 -2.39 -9.37
N PRO A 49 20.91 -1.54 -8.49
CA PRO A 49 20.22 -0.35 -8.02
C PRO A 49 20.08 0.72 -9.09
N ASP A 50 20.97 0.79 -10.08
CA ASP A 50 20.93 1.82 -11.12
C ASP A 50 19.91 1.47 -12.22
N GLU A 51 19.84 0.19 -12.63
CA GLU A 51 18.80 -0.29 -13.54
C GLU A 51 17.41 -0.14 -12.91
N LYS A 52 17.26 -0.58 -11.64
CA LYS A 52 16.02 -0.40 -10.90
C LYS A 52 15.63 1.07 -10.79
N TRP A 53 16.61 1.94 -10.50
CA TRP A 53 16.36 3.37 -10.43
C TRP A 53 15.93 3.96 -11.76
N ALA A 54 16.52 3.54 -12.89
CA ALA A 54 16.10 4.01 -14.21
C ALA A 54 14.62 3.69 -14.48
N GLN A 55 14.16 2.48 -14.12
CA GLN A 55 12.75 2.09 -14.25
C GLN A 55 11.82 2.92 -13.36
N VAL A 56 12.20 3.11 -12.09
CA VAL A 56 11.44 3.95 -11.14
C VAL A 56 11.41 5.40 -11.62
N LYS A 57 12.55 5.95 -12.05
CA LYS A 57 12.65 7.33 -12.52
C LYS A 57 11.78 7.56 -13.75
N ALA A 58 11.74 6.63 -14.70
CA ALA A 58 10.83 6.72 -15.85
C ALA A 58 9.34 6.76 -15.44
N LEU A 59 8.96 6.02 -14.39
CA LEU A 59 7.62 6.12 -13.79
C LEU A 59 7.38 7.50 -13.17
N LEU A 60 8.35 8.01 -12.39
CA LEU A 60 8.24 9.34 -11.78
C LEU A 60 8.13 10.44 -12.84
N ASP A 61 8.92 10.37 -13.91
CA ASP A 61 8.89 11.32 -15.03
C ASP A 61 7.51 11.32 -15.71
N LEU A 62 6.87 10.15 -15.84
CA LEU A 62 5.51 10.03 -16.35
C LEU A 62 4.47 10.71 -15.45
N VAL A 63 4.61 10.55 -14.13
CA VAL A 63 3.72 11.20 -13.15
C VAL A 63 3.93 12.72 -13.16
N CYS A 64 5.19 13.18 -13.22
CA CYS A 64 5.55 14.59 -13.33
C CYS A 64 4.97 15.25 -14.59
N ALA A 65 5.11 14.59 -15.75
CA ALA A 65 4.54 15.07 -17.00
C ALA A 65 3.02 15.22 -16.91
N GLY A 66 2.35 14.27 -16.23
CA GLY A 66 0.95 14.38 -15.87
C GLY A 66 0.00 14.46 -17.06
N GLU A 67 0.36 13.86 -18.20
CA GLU A 67 -0.43 13.96 -19.42
C GLU A 67 -1.82 13.31 -19.29
N GLY A 68 -2.83 13.91 -19.93
CA GLY A 68 -4.20 13.38 -19.97
C GLY A 68 -4.84 13.28 -18.59
N ASN A 69 -5.20 12.06 -18.17
CA ASN A 69 -5.77 11.80 -16.84
C ASN A 69 -4.70 11.71 -15.75
N MET A 70 -3.42 11.52 -16.08
CA MET A 70 -2.36 11.36 -15.07
C MET A 70 -2.22 12.60 -14.17
N LYS A 71 -2.54 13.81 -14.66
CA LYS A 71 -2.66 15.03 -13.83
C LYS A 71 -3.65 14.95 -12.67
N LYS A 72 -4.55 13.97 -12.69
CA LYS A 72 -5.56 13.72 -11.65
C LYS A 72 -5.13 12.62 -10.68
N LEU A 73 -3.90 12.10 -10.79
CA LEU A 73 -3.39 11.08 -9.89
C LEU A 73 -3.46 11.59 -8.44
N HIS A 74 -3.98 10.78 -7.53
CA HIS A 74 -4.03 11.09 -6.11
C HIS A 74 -3.12 10.15 -5.30
N PHE A 75 -3.07 8.87 -5.69
CA PHE A 75 -2.25 7.86 -5.00
C PHE A 75 -1.31 7.17 -5.97
N LEU A 76 -0.01 7.21 -5.70
CA LEU A 76 1.00 6.40 -6.36
C LEU A 76 1.50 5.34 -5.37
N MET A 77 1.41 4.06 -5.76
CA MET A 77 1.88 2.95 -4.96
C MET A 77 3.02 2.23 -5.66
N LEU A 78 4.15 2.11 -4.98
CA LEU A 78 5.24 1.22 -5.36
C LEU A 78 5.36 0.07 -4.34
N PRO A 79 5.84 -1.11 -4.77
CA PRO A 79 5.93 -2.29 -3.92
C PRO A 79 6.85 -2.10 -2.71
N GLU A 80 6.77 -3.05 -1.78
CA GLU A 80 7.77 -3.24 -0.71
C GLU A 80 9.18 -3.40 -1.31
N SER A 81 10.20 -2.84 -0.66
CA SER A 81 11.61 -2.91 -1.10
C SER A 81 11.90 -2.50 -2.56
N ALA A 82 11.07 -1.63 -3.15
CA ALA A 82 11.20 -1.25 -4.55
C ALA A 82 12.21 -0.12 -4.80
N ILE A 83 12.58 0.64 -3.77
CA ILE A 83 13.47 1.80 -3.92
C ILE A 83 14.86 1.49 -3.35
N PRO A 84 15.94 1.68 -4.13
CA PRO A 84 17.30 1.65 -3.58
C PRO A 84 17.48 2.78 -2.57
N PHE A 85 18.04 2.49 -1.40
CA PHE A 85 18.17 3.47 -0.32
C PHE A 85 19.02 4.68 -0.75
N ALA A 86 20.05 4.44 -1.56
CA ALA A 86 20.89 5.50 -2.13
C ALA A 86 20.13 6.52 -2.99
N ARG A 87 18.93 6.18 -3.48
CA ARG A 87 18.07 7.04 -4.32
C ARG A 87 16.90 7.66 -3.55
N PHE A 88 16.80 7.40 -2.24
CA PHE A 88 15.71 7.90 -1.40
C PHE A 88 15.57 9.43 -1.47
N ASP A 89 16.67 10.16 -1.34
CA ASP A 89 16.67 11.63 -1.38
C ASP A 89 16.35 12.17 -2.78
N GLU A 90 16.84 11.50 -3.83
CA GLU A 90 16.55 11.86 -5.23
C GLU A 90 15.05 11.71 -5.52
N LEU A 91 14.43 10.61 -5.07
CA LEU A 91 13.00 10.39 -5.18
C LEU A 91 12.20 11.46 -4.43
N LEU A 92 12.55 11.75 -3.18
CA LEU A 92 11.85 12.79 -2.40
C LEU A 92 11.97 14.17 -3.08
N ALA A 93 13.14 14.50 -3.63
CA ALA A 93 13.34 15.74 -4.36
C ALA A 93 12.47 15.82 -5.63
N ILE A 94 12.28 14.71 -6.34
CA ILE A 94 11.38 14.67 -7.51
C ILE A 94 9.92 14.89 -7.07
N ILE A 95 9.46 14.24 -6.01
CA ILE A 95 8.12 14.44 -5.47
C ILE A 95 7.95 15.90 -5.02
N GLU A 96 8.92 16.45 -4.30
CA GLU A 96 8.84 17.81 -3.80
C GLU A 96 8.79 18.85 -4.94
N ASN A 97 9.63 18.70 -5.95
CA ASN A 97 9.79 19.75 -6.95
C ASN A 97 8.84 19.62 -8.14
N SER A 98 8.35 18.40 -8.43
CA SER A 98 7.72 18.11 -9.72
C SER A 98 6.34 17.45 -9.60
N PHE A 99 5.99 16.83 -8.48
CA PHE A 99 4.64 16.25 -8.32
C PHE A 99 3.62 17.35 -8.07
N ARG A 100 2.39 17.10 -8.54
CA ARG A 100 1.26 17.99 -8.28
C ARG A 100 0.87 17.94 -6.79
N PRO A 101 0.36 19.04 -6.22
CA PRO A 101 -0.30 19.01 -4.92
C PRO A 101 -1.45 18.00 -4.86
N ASN A 102 -1.86 17.64 -3.65
CA ASN A 102 -2.88 16.63 -3.37
C ASN A 102 -2.51 15.23 -3.88
N THR A 103 -1.23 14.87 -3.75
CA THR A 103 -0.72 13.54 -4.09
C THR A 103 -0.14 12.85 -2.87
N VAL A 104 -0.31 11.53 -2.82
CA VAL A 104 0.28 10.64 -1.84
C VAL A 104 1.06 9.56 -2.58
N THR A 105 2.33 9.42 -2.24
CA THR A 105 3.22 8.40 -2.81
C THR A 105 3.67 7.46 -1.71
N MET A 106 3.40 6.17 -1.88
CA MET A 106 3.68 5.10 -0.91
C MET A 106 4.69 4.15 -1.54
N PHE A 107 5.82 3.93 -0.89
CA PHE A 107 6.88 3.09 -1.46
C PHE A 107 7.73 2.42 -0.39
N GLY A 108 8.07 1.15 -0.63
CA GLY A 108 9.03 0.42 0.19
C GLY A 108 10.46 0.74 -0.25
N VAL A 109 11.37 0.81 0.72
CA VAL A 109 12.80 1.02 0.50
C VAL A 109 13.53 -0.27 0.88
N GLU A 110 14.66 -0.56 0.25
CA GLU A 110 15.50 -1.68 0.68
C GLU A 110 15.92 -1.57 2.16
N HIS A 111 16.35 -2.68 2.74
CA HIS A 111 16.55 -2.76 4.18
C HIS A 111 17.72 -1.85 4.63
N VAL A 112 17.54 -1.23 5.79
CA VAL A 112 18.58 -0.43 6.46
C VAL A 112 18.73 -0.90 7.91
N ARG A 113 19.80 -0.50 8.59
CA ARG A 113 19.94 -0.76 10.03
C ARG A 113 19.01 0.15 10.84
N LEU A 114 18.58 -0.30 12.02
CA LEU A 114 17.72 0.48 12.92
C LEU A 114 18.31 1.84 13.26
N LYS A 115 19.64 1.92 13.45
CA LYS A 115 20.34 3.20 13.61
C LYS A 115 20.05 4.19 12.47
N THR A 116 20.16 3.72 11.22
CA THR A 116 19.89 4.55 10.03
C THR A 116 18.41 4.92 9.94
N TYR A 117 17.51 3.98 10.17
CA TYR A 117 16.06 4.26 10.22
C TYR A 117 15.73 5.34 11.27
N ARG A 118 16.34 5.27 12.46
CA ARG A 118 16.14 6.26 13.52
C ARG A 118 16.72 7.64 13.17
N GLU A 119 17.86 7.69 12.48
CA GLU A 119 18.44 8.94 11.95
C GLU A 119 17.48 9.59 10.93
N LEU A 120 16.87 8.78 10.06
CA LEU A 120 15.85 9.26 9.10
C LEU A 120 14.59 9.77 9.80
N LEU A 121 14.08 9.05 10.80
CA LEU A 121 12.96 9.54 11.62
C LEU A 121 13.29 10.91 12.23
N ALA A 122 14.50 11.10 12.77
CA ALA A 122 14.95 12.37 13.32
C ALA A 122 14.99 13.49 12.27
N ARG A 123 15.49 13.19 11.07
CA ARG A 123 15.54 14.12 9.95
C ARG A 123 14.15 14.66 9.59
N PHE A 124 13.12 13.82 9.67
CA PHE A 124 11.72 14.18 9.43
C PHE A 124 10.91 14.25 10.74
N SER A 125 11.52 14.72 11.83
CA SER A 125 10.93 14.70 13.17
C SER A 125 9.60 15.43 13.29
N ALA A 126 9.36 16.48 12.49
CA ALA A 126 8.09 17.22 12.48
C ALA A 126 6.89 16.31 12.15
N ASP A 127 7.10 15.27 11.34
CA ASP A 127 6.07 14.33 10.92
C ASP A 127 6.09 13.03 11.73
N ASN A 128 7.23 12.70 12.38
CA ASN A 128 7.49 11.38 12.96
C ASN A 128 7.79 11.39 14.48
N ALA A 129 7.47 12.46 15.21
CA ALA A 129 7.84 12.61 16.62
C ALA A 129 7.38 11.43 17.52
N GLU A 130 6.14 10.97 17.35
CA GLU A 130 5.57 9.86 18.12
C GLU A 130 6.20 8.52 17.73
N ALA A 131 6.56 8.33 16.46
CA ALA A 131 7.31 7.16 16.01
C ALA A 131 8.73 7.14 16.58
N ILE A 132 9.38 8.30 16.69
CA ILE A 132 10.67 8.46 17.36
C ILE A 132 10.59 7.98 18.81
N GLU A 133 9.57 8.41 19.56
CA GLU A 133 9.40 8.00 20.96
C GLU A 133 9.26 6.48 21.12
N LEU A 134 8.54 5.83 20.20
CA LEU A 134 8.38 4.36 20.22
C LEU A 134 9.68 3.64 19.91
N VAL A 135 10.44 4.10 18.91
CA VAL A 135 11.74 3.51 18.53
C VAL A 135 12.78 3.74 19.62
N ASP A 136 12.84 4.94 20.21
CA ASP A 136 13.79 5.26 21.29
C ASP A 136 13.55 4.36 22.51
N LYS A 137 12.28 4.08 22.85
CA LYS A 137 11.93 3.15 23.92
C LYS A 137 12.38 1.71 23.65
N ASP A 138 12.31 1.25 22.41
CA ASP A 138 12.82 -0.09 22.05
C ASP A 138 14.36 -0.12 22.13
N ILE A 139 15.04 0.92 21.64
CA ILE A 139 16.51 1.06 21.72
C ILE A 139 16.98 1.08 23.17
N ASP A 140 16.27 1.79 24.05
CA ASP A 140 16.59 1.83 25.49
C ASP A 140 16.38 0.46 26.17
N SER A 141 15.61 -0.44 25.56
CA SER A 141 15.31 -1.76 26.11
C SER A 141 16.34 -2.85 25.76
N GLY A 142 17.26 -2.59 24.82
CA GLY A 142 18.29 -3.56 24.43
C GLY A 142 19.22 -3.09 23.30
N ASP A 143 20.29 -3.85 23.06
CA ASP A 143 21.24 -3.57 21.98
C ASP A 143 20.69 -4.05 20.62
N ILE A 144 19.84 -3.23 20.01
CA ILE A 144 19.10 -3.54 18.77
C ILE A 144 19.45 -2.62 17.59
N LEU A 145 20.40 -1.70 17.75
CA LEU A 145 20.71 -0.67 16.75
C LEU A 145 21.17 -1.23 15.40
N ASN A 146 21.71 -2.44 15.39
CA ASN A 146 22.17 -3.13 14.18
C ASN A 146 21.09 -4.02 13.55
N MET A 147 19.93 -4.18 14.16
CA MET A 147 18.83 -4.96 13.58
C MET A 147 18.43 -4.35 12.23
N PRO A 148 18.27 -5.18 11.18
CA PRO A 148 17.78 -4.66 9.91
C PRO A 148 16.30 -4.32 9.99
N VAL A 149 15.89 -3.33 9.20
CA VAL A 149 14.54 -2.76 9.18
C VAL A 149 13.99 -2.86 7.77
N ASN A 150 12.86 -3.54 7.63
CA ASN A 150 12.01 -3.45 6.45
C ASN A 150 11.04 -2.27 6.67
N TRP A 151 11.02 -1.30 5.77
CA TRP A 151 10.34 -0.03 6.00
C TRP A 151 9.82 0.58 4.70
N CYS A 152 8.87 1.50 4.87
CA CYS A 152 8.31 2.28 3.79
C CYS A 152 8.29 3.77 4.13
N CYS A 153 8.09 4.56 3.08
CA CYS A 153 7.86 5.98 3.17
C CYS A 153 6.49 6.31 2.57
N ILE A 154 5.73 7.15 3.29
CA ILE A 154 4.51 7.77 2.83
C ILE A 154 4.82 9.26 2.65
N ALA A 155 5.01 9.67 1.41
CA ALA A 155 5.29 11.04 1.02
C ALA A 155 3.99 11.73 0.59
N ILE A 156 3.57 12.77 1.32
CA ILE A 156 2.30 13.48 1.10
C ILE A 156 2.60 14.90 0.62
N LYS A 157 2.28 15.19 -0.64
CA LYS A 157 2.32 16.54 -1.20
C LYS A 157 0.97 17.21 -0.92
N GLU A 158 0.93 18.01 0.14
CA GLU A 158 -0.28 18.69 0.59
C GLU A 158 -0.79 19.71 -0.44
N ALA A 159 -2.04 20.15 -0.29
CA ALA A 159 -2.68 21.16 -1.14
C ALA A 159 -1.87 22.47 -1.23
N THR A 160 -1.14 22.81 -0.16
CA THR A 160 -0.24 23.97 -0.07
C THR A 160 1.03 23.82 -0.92
N GLY A 161 1.30 22.62 -1.43
CA GLY A 161 2.56 22.25 -2.04
C GLY A 161 3.64 21.88 -1.02
N ALA A 162 3.37 21.84 0.29
CA ALA A 162 4.33 21.31 1.26
C ALA A 162 4.46 19.79 1.11
N LEU A 163 5.69 19.27 1.16
CA LEU A 163 5.94 17.83 1.24
C LEU A 163 6.06 17.42 2.69
N ARG A 164 5.30 16.40 3.10
CA ARG A 164 5.38 15.76 4.41
C ARG A 164 5.80 14.31 4.24
N VAL A 165 6.63 13.82 5.16
CA VAL A 165 7.33 12.54 5.02
C VAL A 165 7.13 11.70 6.27
N PHE A 166 6.43 10.59 6.14
CA PHE A 166 6.14 9.66 7.23
C PHE A 166 6.82 8.32 6.96
N LEU A 167 7.51 7.79 7.98
CA LEU A 167 8.27 6.55 7.87
C LEU A 167 7.67 5.48 8.78
N GLU A 168 7.50 4.29 8.22
CA GLU A 168 6.86 3.17 8.91
C GLU A 168 7.72 1.92 8.73
N ALA A 169 8.07 1.27 9.83
CA ALA A 169 8.74 -0.02 9.82
C ALA A 169 7.70 -1.13 9.85
N LYS A 170 7.95 -2.20 9.10
CA LYS A 170 7.10 -3.39 9.06
C LYS A 170 6.95 -3.95 10.47
N SER A 171 5.71 -4.13 10.91
CA SER A 171 5.44 -4.61 12.27
C SER A 171 5.82 -6.09 12.43
N HIS A 172 5.59 -6.90 11.40
CA HIS A 172 5.81 -8.33 11.44
C HIS A 172 6.54 -8.84 10.17
N PRO A 173 7.83 -9.15 10.30
CA PRO A 173 8.63 -9.84 9.29
C PRO A 173 8.01 -11.16 8.81
N PHE A 174 8.25 -11.53 7.55
CA PHE A 174 7.88 -12.84 7.02
C PHE A 174 8.83 -13.93 7.51
N HIS A 175 8.34 -15.17 7.63
CA HIS A 175 9.16 -16.33 8.02
C HIS A 175 10.36 -16.59 7.08
N GLY A 176 10.31 -16.18 5.81
CA GLY A 176 11.47 -16.21 4.91
C GLY A 176 12.50 -15.09 5.16
N GLU A 177 12.15 -14.11 5.98
CA GLU A 177 13.02 -13.03 6.49
C GLU A 177 13.52 -13.33 7.93
N GLU A 178 12.99 -14.34 8.62
CA GLU A 178 13.34 -14.71 10.00
C GLU A 178 14.07 -16.07 10.05
N PHE A 179 15.26 -16.12 10.66
CA PHE A 179 16.08 -17.34 10.76
C PHE A 179 15.72 -18.15 12.02
N LEU A 180 15.90 -19.47 11.97
CA LEU A 180 15.89 -20.33 13.17
C LEU A 180 17.04 -19.99 14.15
N ASP A 181 18.07 -19.28 13.67
CA ASP A 181 19.12 -18.70 14.49
C ASP A 181 18.75 -17.28 14.93
N LYS A 182 18.69 -17.08 16.26
CA LYS A 182 18.27 -15.87 17.00
C LYS A 182 19.07 -14.57 16.71
N TYR A 183 19.95 -14.57 15.72
CA TYR A 183 20.90 -13.49 15.43
C TYR A 183 20.54 -12.64 14.19
N HIS A 184 19.40 -12.92 13.54
CA HIS A 184 19.00 -12.28 12.29
C HIS A 184 17.53 -11.82 12.27
N ASP A 185 16.95 -11.51 13.43
CA ASP A 185 15.59 -10.97 13.49
C ASP A 185 15.57 -9.54 12.90
N LEU A 186 14.58 -9.26 12.06
CA LEU A 186 14.26 -7.90 11.63
C LEU A 186 13.64 -7.11 12.78
N TYR A 187 13.91 -5.80 12.82
CA TYR A 187 13.24 -4.89 13.75
C TYR A 187 11.73 -4.90 13.47
N ARG A 188 10.95 -5.01 14.55
CA ARG A 188 9.49 -5.03 14.50
C ARG A 188 8.95 -3.64 14.77
N GLY A 189 8.38 -3.02 13.74
CA GLY A 189 7.72 -1.73 13.85
C GLY A 189 6.64 -1.70 14.93
N ARG A 190 6.49 -0.54 15.58
CA ARG A 190 5.61 -0.33 16.73
C ARG A 190 4.39 0.50 16.43
N HIS A 191 4.26 1.03 15.22
CA HIS A 191 3.17 1.91 14.86
C HIS A 191 2.65 1.70 13.45
N PHE A 192 1.41 2.13 13.25
CA PHE A 192 0.85 2.44 11.94
C PHE A 192 0.33 3.87 11.93
N TYR A 193 0.41 4.54 10.79
CA TYR A 193 -0.21 5.87 10.64
C TYR A 193 -1.65 5.78 10.16
N LEU A 194 -2.54 6.51 10.84
CA LEU A 194 -3.87 6.85 10.34
C LEU A 194 -3.86 8.30 9.84
N PHE A 195 -3.85 8.48 8.52
CA PHE A 195 -3.88 9.78 7.90
C PHE A 195 -5.31 10.27 7.80
N ARG A 196 -5.58 11.41 8.43
CA ARG A 196 -6.87 12.10 8.40
C ARG A 196 -6.76 13.31 7.49
N SER A 197 -7.27 13.17 6.28
CA SER A 197 -7.34 14.29 5.34
C SER A 197 -8.21 15.43 5.92
N ARG A 198 -7.80 16.66 5.62
CA ARG A 198 -8.58 17.89 5.80
C ARG A 198 -8.27 18.81 4.63
N PRO A 199 -9.23 19.59 4.13
CA PRO A 199 -10.64 19.61 4.53
C PRO A 199 -11.43 18.39 4.04
N SER A 200 -10.87 17.56 3.17
CA SER A 200 -11.56 16.36 2.66
C SER A 200 -11.68 15.31 3.77
N CYS A 201 -12.86 14.75 3.99
CA CYS A 201 -13.04 13.72 5.01
C CYS A 201 -12.68 12.33 4.43
N PHE A 202 -11.40 12.15 4.06
CA PHE A 202 -10.87 10.90 3.53
C PHE A 202 -9.72 10.40 4.41
N ASN A 203 -9.95 9.30 5.12
CA ASN A 203 -8.99 8.71 6.04
C ASN A 203 -8.37 7.46 5.42
N PHE A 204 -7.06 7.31 5.53
CA PHE A 204 -6.36 6.16 4.98
C PHE A 204 -5.18 5.72 5.83
N MET A 205 -4.77 4.46 5.65
CA MET A 205 -3.54 3.92 6.23
C MET A 205 -2.75 3.18 5.15
N THR A 206 -1.45 3.05 5.38
CA THR A 206 -0.55 2.21 4.60
C THR A 206 -0.05 1.07 5.48
N LEU A 207 0.16 -0.12 4.93
CA LEU A 207 0.72 -1.29 5.60
C LEU A 207 1.75 -1.97 4.69
N ILE A 208 2.65 -2.76 5.27
CA ILE A 208 3.67 -3.51 4.54
C ILE A 208 3.34 -5.01 4.57
N CYS A 209 2.94 -5.55 3.42
CA CYS A 209 2.84 -6.99 3.17
C CYS A 209 2.05 -7.76 4.24
N LEU A 210 2.75 -8.50 5.10
CA LEU A 210 2.16 -9.33 6.13
C LEU A 210 1.57 -8.57 7.31
N ASP A 211 1.86 -7.27 7.45
CA ASP A 211 1.18 -6.43 8.43
C ASP A 211 -0.33 -6.52 8.29
N TYR A 212 -0.84 -6.72 7.07
CA TYR A 212 -2.26 -6.94 6.79
C TYR A 212 -2.79 -8.26 7.36
N ILE A 213 -2.04 -9.37 7.32
CA ILE A 213 -2.57 -10.68 7.75
C ILE A 213 -2.09 -11.10 9.14
N TYR A 214 -1.24 -10.31 9.79
CA TYR A 214 -0.65 -10.69 11.06
C TYR A 214 -1.71 -10.87 12.16
N ARG A 215 -1.62 -12.03 12.82
CA ARG A 215 -2.37 -12.39 14.01
C ARG A 215 -1.59 -13.42 14.83
N ASP A 216 -1.65 -13.31 16.14
CA ASP A 216 -1.24 -14.32 17.10
C ASP A 216 -2.45 -14.74 17.97
N LEU A 217 -2.20 -15.51 19.04
CA LEU A 217 -3.25 -15.98 19.94
C LEU A 217 -4.00 -14.85 20.68
N TYR A 218 -3.41 -13.66 20.76
CA TYR A 218 -3.85 -12.56 21.62
C TYR A 218 -4.09 -11.26 20.87
N SER A 219 -3.52 -11.09 19.68
CA SER A 219 -3.52 -9.84 18.94
C SER A 219 -3.64 -10.06 17.43
N SER A 220 -4.25 -9.09 16.74
CA SER A 220 -4.26 -8.99 15.28
C SER A 220 -4.13 -7.52 14.90
N ASN A 221 -3.33 -7.24 13.89
CA ASN A 221 -3.17 -5.88 13.37
C ASN A 221 -4.49 -5.36 12.80
N ILE A 222 -5.18 -6.20 12.03
CA ILE A 222 -6.48 -5.84 11.44
C ILE A 222 -7.53 -5.59 12.51
N LYS A 223 -7.55 -6.41 13.57
CA LYS A 223 -8.46 -6.14 14.70
C LYS A 223 -8.21 -4.77 15.32
N GLN A 224 -6.95 -4.39 15.53
CA GLN A 224 -6.61 -3.06 16.07
C GLN A 224 -7.04 -1.93 15.14
N ILE A 225 -6.87 -2.11 13.83
CA ILE A 225 -7.32 -1.15 12.81
C ILE A 225 -8.84 -0.99 12.85
N ILE A 226 -9.60 -2.09 12.92
CA ILE A 226 -11.05 -2.08 13.06
C ILE A 226 -11.45 -1.32 14.34
N ASP A 227 -10.90 -1.72 15.50
CA ASP A 227 -11.25 -1.15 16.79
C ASP A 227 -10.96 0.37 16.83
N HIS A 228 -9.86 0.83 16.21
CA HIS A 228 -9.51 2.26 16.12
C HIS A 228 -10.40 3.03 15.12
N ALA A 229 -10.71 2.43 13.97
CA ALA A 229 -11.62 3.02 12.98
C ALA A 229 -13.05 3.15 13.54
N ASP A 230 -13.51 2.20 14.35
CA ASP A 230 -14.80 2.31 15.04
C ASP A 230 -14.80 3.43 16.07
N GLN A 231 -13.73 3.56 16.86
CA GLN A 231 -13.57 4.70 17.78
C GLN A 231 -13.60 6.04 17.03
N LEU A 232 -12.96 6.12 15.86
CA LEU A 232 -13.03 7.29 14.99
C LEU A 232 -14.47 7.56 14.52
N PHE A 233 -15.19 6.51 14.12
CA PHE A 233 -16.56 6.63 13.65
C PHE A 233 -17.50 7.10 14.74
N PHE A 234 -17.44 6.51 15.94
CA PHE A 234 -18.32 6.92 17.03
C PHE A 234 -18.00 8.33 17.55
N SER A 235 -16.75 8.76 17.47
CA SER A 235 -16.34 10.10 17.90
C SER A 235 -16.58 11.20 16.86
N THR A 236 -16.47 10.90 15.56
CA THR A 236 -16.47 11.92 14.50
C THR A 236 -17.38 11.63 13.30
N ARG A 237 -18.02 10.47 13.26
CA ARG A 237 -18.80 9.95 12.11
C ARG A 237 -17.97 9.80 10.83
N GLN A 238 -16.67 9.59 10.98
CA GLN A 238 -15.75 9.28 9.88
C GLN A 238 -15.20 7.87 10.11
N GLY A 239 -15.14 7.06 9.05
CA GLY A 239 -14.50 5.74 9.09
C GLY A 239 -13.11 5.76 8.45
N LEU A 240 -12.52 4.59 8.28
CA LEU A 240 -11.40 4.35 7.39
C LEU A 240 -11.92 4.24 5.95
N ASP A 241 -11.45 5.07 5.03
CA ASP A 241 -11.90 5.06 3.64
C ASP A 241 -11.04 4.14 2.76
N ALA A 242 -9.73 4.11 3.01
CA ALA A 242 -8.82 3.26 2.25
C ALA A 242 -7.69 2.66 3.09
N LEU A 243 -7.38 1.40 2.78
CA LEU A 243 -6.21 0.69 3.30
C LEU A 243 -5.30 0.31 2.13
N PHE A 244 -4.05 0.74 2.20
CA PHE A 244 -3.07 0.53 1.14
C PHE A 244 -2.00 -0.44 1.62
N VAL A 245 -1.81 -1.57 0.92
CA VAL A 245 -0.86 -2.61 1.32
C VAL A 245 0.18 -2.75 0.22
N ILE A 246 1.41 -2.33 0.49
CA ILE A 246 2.54 -2.51 -0.45
C ILE A 246 3.26 -3.82 -0.14
N GLN A 247 3.64 -4.59 -1.15
CA GLN A 247 4.05 -5.98 -0.96
C GLN A 247 5.16 -6.42 -1.91
N CYS A 248 6.03 -7.31 -1.43
CA CYS A 248 6.89 -8.17 -2.23
C CYS A 248 6.55 -9.61 -1.83
N ASN A 249 5.29 -10.01 -2.07
CA ASN A 249 4.71 -11.25 -1.57
C ASN A 249 4.73 -12.34 -2.66
N PRO A 250 5.44 -13.47 -2.43
CA PRO A 250 5.45 -14.60 -3.37
C PRO A 250 4.17 -15.43 -3.37
N LYS A 251 3.22 -15.15 -2.46
CA LYS A 251 1.96 -15.88 -2.31
C LYS A 251 0.78 -14.90 -2.09
N PRO A 252 0.49 -14.01 -3.06
CA PRO A 252 -0.58 -13.01 -2.96
C PRO A 252 -1.98 -13.64 -2.85
N GLU A 253 -2.14 -14.86 -3.36
CA GLU A 253 -3.40 -15.62 -3.35
C GLU A 253 -3.47 -16.66 -2.20
N HIS A 254 -2.59 -16.57 -1.19
CA HIS A 254 -2.61 -17.53 -0.08
C HIS A 254 -3.91 -17.45 0.73
N HIS A 255 -4.42 -18.60 1.18
CA HIS A 255 -5.69 -18.67 1.93
C HIS A 255 -5.73 -17.78 3.18
N SER A 256 -4.59 -17.47 3.80
CA SER A 256 -4.57 -16.55 4.96
C SER A 256 -5.01 -15.13 4.60
N TYR A 257 -4.76 -14.66 3.37
CA TYR A 257 -5.32 -13.38 2.89
C TYR A 257 -6.84 -13.49 2.74
N HIS A 258 -7.33 -14.61 2.19
CA HIS A 258 -8.76 -14.89 2.09
C HIS A 258 -9.46 -14.84 3.45
N ASP A 259 -8.90 -15.51 4.47
CA ASP A 259 -9.46 -15.52 5.82
C ASP A 259 -9.59 -14.11 6.41
N VAL A 260 -8.52 -13.30 6.26
CA VAL A 260 -8.46 -11.96 6.83
C VAL A 260 -9.38 -11.00 6.08
N VAL A 261 -9.41 -11.07 4.73
CA VAL A 261 -10.37 -10.31 3.92
C VAL A 261 -11.80 -10.71 4.29
N SER A 262 -12.08 -12.00 4.43
CA SER A 262 -13.40 -12.49 4.81
C SER A 262 -13.82 -12.03 6.21
N GLY A 263 -12.88 -11.96 7.16
CA GLY A 263 -13.13 -11.41 8.49
C GLY A 263 -13.36 -9.90 8.47
N PHE A 264 -12.53 -9.15 7.73
CA PHE A 264 -12.60 -7.69 7.63
C PHE A 264 -13.87 -7.22 6.91
N TYR A 265 -14.34 -7.95 5.91
CA TYR A 265 -15.54 -7.63 5.11
C TYR A 265 -16.77 -8.48 5.46
N GLY A 266 -16.71 -9.28 6.53
CA GLY A 266 -17.69 -10.31 6.91
C GLY A 266 -18.97 -9.82 7.59
N GLU A 267 -19.79 -10.76 8.06
CA GLU A 267 -21.12 -10.49 8.64
C GLU A 267 -21.11 -9.55 9.86
N TYR A 268 -19.96 -9.37 10.53
CA TYR A 268 -19.83 -8.43 11.65
C TYR A 268 -19.68 -6.96 11.22
N LEU A 269 -19.72 -6.65 9.92
CA LEU A 269 -19.66 -5.26 9.43
C LEU A 269 -20.82 -4.38 9.91
N GLU A 270 -21.96 -4.96 10.30
CA GLU A 270 -23.05 -4.19 10.95
C GLU A 270 -22.61 -3.65 12.32
N ASP A 271 -21.72 -4.36 13.01
CA ASP A 271 -21.18 -3.99 14.32
C ASP A 271 -19.89 -3.15 14.23
N THR A 272 -19.26 -3.06 13.05
CA THR A 272 -18.01 -2.32 12.83
C THR A 272 -18.15 -1.20 11.77
N PRO A 273 -18.95 -0.14 12.05
CA PRO A 273 -19.26 0.90 11.09
C PRO A 273 -18.04 1.71 10.63
N GLY A 274 -16.94 1.70 11.38
CA GLY A 274 -15.70 2.39 11.06
C GLY A 274 -14.97 1.85 9.84
N VAL A 275 -15.22 0.61 9.43
CA VAL A 275 -14.54 -0.02 8.27
C VAL A 275 -15.49 -0.51 7.16
N ARG A 276 -16.80 -0.33 7.34
CA ARG A 276 -17.85 -0.92 6.48
C ARG A 276 -17.63 -0.69 4.98
N GLU A 277 -17.12 0.49 4.64
CA GLU A 277 -16.96 0.99 3.28
C GLU A 277 -15.48 1.14 2.88
N THR A 278 -14.55 0.65 3.70
CA THR A 278 -13.12 0.73 3.42
C THR A 278 -12.78 -0.02 2.14
N ILE A 279 -11.99 0.60 1.27
CA ILE A 279 -11.41 -0.06 0.10
C ILE A 279 -10.00 -0.51 0.46
N THR A 280 -9.66 -1.77 0.20
CA THR A 280 -8.27 -2.24 0.39
C THR A 280 -7.59 -2.42 -0.96
N VAL A 281 -6.43 -1.80 -1.14
CA VAL A 281 -5.61 -1.86 -2.35
C VAL A 281 -4.29 -2.54 -2.05
N PHE A 282 -4.01 -3.65 -2.72
CA PHE A 282 -2.78 -4.42 -2.62
C PHE A 282 -1.90 -4.15 -3.85
N ALA A 283 -0.74 -3.55 -3.62
CA ALA A 283 0.29 -3.31 -4.63
C ALA A 283 1.46 -4.27 -4.43
N ASN A 284 1.48 -5.36 -5.19
CA ASN A 284 2.53 -6.36 -5.14
C ASN A 284 3.60 -6.09 -6.19
N SER A 285 4.79 -6.65 -6.00
CA SER A 285 5.82 -6.72 -7.05
C SER A 285 5.40 -7.67 -8.18
N SER A 286 5.98 -7.55 -9.38
CA SER A 286 5.59 -8.36 -10.55
C SER A 286 6.24 -9.76 -10.57
N GLU A 287 5.79 -10.63 -11.48
CA GLU A 287 6.30 -12.00 -11.67
C GLU A 287 7.80 -12.13 -11.95
N GLU A 288 8.41 -11.09 -12.50
CA GLU A 288 9.85 -11.04 -12.76
C GLU A 288 10.66 -10.87 -11.47
N THR A 289 10.01 -10.61 -10.33
CA THR A 289 10.66 -10.51 -9.01
C THR A 289 11.44 -11.78 -8.69
N SER A 290 12.67 -11.61 -8.24
CA SER A 290 13.54 -12.69 -7.77
C SER A 290 14.16 -12.34 -6.43
N LEU A 291 14.20 -13.32 -5.53
CA LEU A 291 14.90 -13.24 -4.25
C LEU A 291 15.97 -14.33 -4.24
N GLU A 292 17.21 -13.94 -3.98
CA GLU A 292 18.32 -14.88 -3.77
C GLU A 292 17.93 -15.89 -2.67
N GLU A 293 18.26 -17.17 -2.88
CA GLU A 293 17.95 -18.31 -1.98
C GLU A 293 16.49 -18.82 -1.97
N LEU A 294 15.53 -18.13 -2.61
CA LEU A 294 14.13 -18.59 -2.74
C LEU A 294 13.86 -19.15 -4.14
N HIS A 295 14.20 -20.43 -4.37
CA HIS A 295 14.36 -20.91 -5.75
C HIS A 295 13.18 -21.55 -6.48
N GLU A 296 12.07 -22.01 -5.88
CA GLU A 296 11.23 -22.96 -6.66
C GLU A 296 9.70 -22.80 -6.71
N GLN A 297 9.02 -21.90 -5.98
CA GLN A 297 7.52 -21.81 -6.08
C GLN A 297 6.91 -20.43 -5.82
N ALA A 298 7.67 -19.34 -6.02
CA ALA A 298 7.14 -17.99 -5.80
C ALA A 298 6.28 -17.52 -7.00
N ALA A 299 5.05 -17.08 -6.72
CA ALA A 299 4.12 -16.52 -7.70
C ALA A 299 3.82 -15.06 -7.34
N TYR A 300 4.69 -14.15 -7.78
CA TYR A 300 4.49 -12.70 -7.61
C TYR A 300 3.43 -12.15 -8.58
N GLY A 301 3.21 -10.84 -8.52
CA GLY A 301 2.17 -10.14 -9.26
C GLY A 301 0.82 -10.22 -8.57
N ASN A 302 -0.26 -10.26 -9.34
CA ASN A 302 -1.63 -10.29 -8.83
C ASN A 302 -1.91 -9.16 -7.82
N SER A 303 -1.44 -7.94 -8.06
CA SER A 303 -1.97 -6.77 -7.34
C SER A 303 -3.50 -6.77 -7.44
N PHE A 304 -4.19 -6.32 -6.40
CA PHE A 304 -5.65 -6.37 -6.42
C PHE A 304 -6.31 -5.30 -5.55
N VAL A 305 -7.58 -5.03 -5.82
CA VAL A 305 -8.42 -4.13 -5.04
C VAL A 305 -9.61 -4.91 -4.55
N VAL A 306 -9.90 -4.87 -3.25
CA VAL A 306 -11.14 -5.42 -2.67
C VAL A 306 -12.02 -4.31 -2.15
N ILE A 307 -13.31 -4.51 -2.35
CA ILE A 307 -14.38 -3.66 -1.84
C ILE A 307 -15.51 -4.55 -1.35
N ASN A 308 -16.33 -4.03 -0.44
CA ASN A 308 -17.49 -4.73 0.09
C ASN A 308 -18.41 -5.27 -1.04
N LYS A 309 -18.94 -6.49 -0.90
CA LYS A 309 -19.88 -7.14 -1.86
C LYS A 309 -21.09 -6.30 -2.26
N HIS A 310 -21.49 -5.31 -1.45
CA HIS A 310 -22.59 -4.41 -1.76
C HIS A 310 -22.27 -3.44 -2.91
N HIS A 311 -20.99 -3.24 -3.22
CA HIS A 311 -20.58 -2.50 -4.41
C HIS A 311 -20.74 -3.35 -5.65
N LYS A 312 -21.37 -2.78 -6.69
CA LYS A 312 -21.54 -3.48 -7.96
C LYS A 312 -20.27 -3.36 -8.81
N LEU A 313 -19.49 -4.44 -8.88
CA LEU A 313 -18.46 -4.60 -9.91
C LEU A 313 -19.02 -5.39 -11.09
N GLY A 314 -18.77 -4.90 -12.31
CA GLY A 314 -19.09 -5.65 -13.52
C GLY A 314 -18.24 -6.91 -13.61
N LYS A 315 -18.81 -8.02 -14.06
CA LYS A 315 -18.07 -9.28 -14.27
C LYS A 315 -17.17 -9.15 -15.49
N VAL A 316 -15.88 -8.95 -15.27
CA VAL A 316 -14.86 -8.80 -16.32
C VAL A 316 -13.84 -9.93 -16.22
N LYS A 317 -13.47 -10.50 -17.37
CA LYS A 317 -12.33 -11.41 -17.52
C LYS A 317 -11.52 -10.97 -18.74
N GLN A 318 -10.40 -10.30 -18.50
CA GLN A 318 -9.43 -9.90 -19.51
C GLN A 318 -8.05 -10.47 -19.15
N PRO A 319 -7.09 -10.49 -20.09
CA PRO A 319 -5.74 -10.97 -19.80
C PRO A 319 -5.04 -10.18 -18.69
N GLU A 320 -5.21 -8.85 -18.70
CA GLU A 320 -4.50 -7.93 -17.78
C GLU A 320 -5.23 -7.71 -16.45
N PHE A 321 -6.54 -7.97 -16.38
CA PHE A 321 -7.30 -7.91 -15.14
C PHE A 321 -8.62 -8.71 -15.21
N SER A 322 -9.12 -9.08 -14.05
CA SER A 322 -10.39 -9.78 -13.90
C SER A 322 -11.10 -9.33 -12.63
N THR A 323 -12.40 -9.58 -12.56
CA THR A 323 -13.18 -9.40 -11.34
C THR A 323 -13.69 -10.75 -10.83
N ASP A 324 -13.58 -10.98 -9.54
CA ASP A 324 -14.10 -12.16 -8.87
C ASP A 324 -14.59 -11.83 -7.44
N ASP A 325 -15.05 -12.82 -6.70
CA ASP A 325 -15.50 -12.73 -5.31
C ASP A 325 -14.44 -13.27 -4.33
N PHE A 326 -13.17 -13.34 -4.77
CA PHE A 326 -12.06 -13.94 -4.04
C PHE A 326 -12.45 -15.29 -3.41
N ASN A 327 -12.85 -16.26 -4.22
CA ASN A 327 -13.28 -17.59 -3.76
C ASN A 327 -14.44 -17.56 -2.75
N GLY A 328 -15.49 -16.79 -3.06
CA GLY A 328 -16.72 -16.71 -2.26
C GLY A 328 -16.62 -15.87 -0.98
N ALA A 329 -15.58 -15.04 -0.84
CA ALA A 329 -15.50 -14.05 0.22
C ALA A 329 -16.60 -12.97 0.07
N PRO A 330 -16.97 -12.25 1.14
CA PRO A 330 -18.00 -11.19 1.13
C PRO A 330 -17.52 -9.87 0.47
N VAL A 331 -16.75 -9.98 -0.61
CA VAL A 331 -16.16 -8.87 -1.34
C VAL A 331 -16.41 -8.97 -2.83
N CYS A 332 -16.20 -7.86 -3.53
CA CYS A 332 -15.88 -7.88 -4.94
C CYS A 332 -14.41 -7.51 -5.08
N ARG A 333 -13.66 -8.26 -5.89
CA ARG A 333 -12.23 -8.05 -6.11
C ARG A 333 -11.97 -7.71 -7.57
N LEU A 334 -11.18 -6.66 -7.82
CA LEU A 334 -10.51 -6.41 -9.08
C LEU A 334 -9.07 -6.93 -8.96
N ARG A 335 -8.76 -8.01 -9.66
CA ARG A 335 -7.45 -8.67 -9.64
C ARG A 335 -6.70 -8.38 -10.93
N PHE A 336 -5.47 -7.88 -10.82
CA PHE A 336 -4.58 -7.63 -11.94
C PHE A 336 -3.77 -8.87 -12.33
N GLY A 337 -3.15 -8.84 -13.52
CA GLY A 337 -2.27 -9.90 -13.99
C GLY A 337 -0.96 -10.00 -13.19
N THR A 338 -0.06 -10.88 -13.65
CA THR A 338 1.23 -11.13 -12.97
C THR A 338 2.38 -10.31 -13.53
N ALA A 339 2.27 -9.87 -14.79
CA ALA A 339 3.32 -9.18 -15.52
C ALA A 339 3.72 -7.82 -14.93
N THR A 340 4.90 -7.33 -15.32
CA THR A 340 5.35 -5.97 -15.01
C THR A 340 4.48 -4.94 -15.71
N ARG A 341 3.71 -4.18 -14.92
CA ARG A 341 2.67 -3.28 -15.41
C ARG A 341 2.45 -2.09 -14.48
N LEU A 342 1.98 -0.98 -15.06
CA LEU A 342 1.35 0.09 -14.31
C LEU A 342 -0.18 0.03 -14.50
N TYR A 343 -0.92 0.01 -13.41
CA TYR A 343 -2.38 -0.03 -13.44
C TYR A 343 -2.95 1.30 -12.93
N TYR A 344 -3.55 2.09 -13.83
CA TYR A 344 -4.21 3.35 -13.49
C TYR A 344 -5.73 3.16 -13.47
N PHE A 345 -6.35 3.39 -12.32
CA PHE A 345 -7.77 3.15 -12.09
C PHE A 345 -8.35 4.20 -11.13
N ASN A 346 -9.68 4.27 -11.06
CA ASN A 346 -10.34 5.14 -10.11
C ASN A 346 -10.64 4.40 -8.79
N LEU A 347 -10.62 5.13 -7.67
CA LEU A 347 -11.10 4.65 -6.38
C LEU A 347 -12.46 5.29 -6.10
N PRO A 348 -13.55 4.52 -5.98
CA PRO A 348 -14.83 5.08 -5.61
C PRO A 348 -14.73 5.71 -4.22
N LEU A 349 -15.39 6.85 -4.02
CA LEU A 349 -15.64 7.38 -2.70
C LEU A 349 -17.02 6.90 -2.27
N HIS A 350 -17.17 6.47 -1.03
CA HIS A 350 -18.48 6.25 -0.43
C HIS A 350 -18.81 7.42 0.49
N HIS A 351 -20.05 7.91 0.44
CA HIS A 351 -20.55 8.92 1.36
C HIS A 351 -21.95 8.53 1.84
N GLU A 352 -22.12 8.33 3.16
CA GLU A 352 -23.37 7.83 3.74
C GLU A 352 -24.60 8.68 3.36
N LEU A 353 -24.42 10.01 3.26
CA LEU A 353 -25.50 10.93 2.93
C LEU A 353 -25.77 11.07 1.43
N ASP A 354 -24.90 10.55 0.56
CA ASP A 354 -25.11 10.57 -0.89
C ASP A 354 -25.13 9.15 -1.48
N PRO A 355 -26.32 8.54 -1.63
CA PRO A 355 -26.46 7.18 -2.20
C PRO A 355 -26.08 7.08 -3.68
N ARG A 356 -25.64 8.17 -4.33
CA ARG A 356 -25.07 8.13 -5.69
C ARG A 356 -23.59 7.73 -5.67
N THR A 357 -22.91 7.89 -4.54
CA THR A 357 -21.48 7.60 -4.40
C THR A 357 -21.19 6.09 -4.50
N SER A 358 -22.06 5.24 -3.94
CA SER A 358 -22.05 3.78 -4.11
C SER A 358 -22.32 3.29 -5.54
N ARG A 359 -22.65 4.19 -6.47
CA ARG A 359 -22.88 3.88 -7.90
C ARG A 359 -21.67 4.13 -8.78
N VAL A 360 -20.58 4.70 -8.25
CA VAL A 360 -19.37 4.95 -9.04
C VAL A 360 -18.63 3.62 -9.21
N PRO A 361 -18.51 3.08 -10.44
CA PRO A 361 -17.86 1.80 -10.64
C PRO A 361 -16.34 1.93 -10.46
N LEU A 362 -15.72 0.89 -9.92
CA LEU A 362 -14.28 0.67 -10.02
C LEU A 362 -13.95 0.36 -11.48
N LYS A 363 -13.12 1.20 -12.09
CA LYS A 363 -12.81 1.23 -13.52
C LYS A 363 -11.31 1.39 -13.73
N VAL A 364 -10.75 0.42 -14.45
CA VAL A 364 -9.40 0.53 -15.00
C VAL A 364 -9.45 1.49 -16.19
N HIS A 365 -8.64 2.55 -16.14
CA HIS A 365 -8.62 3.59 -17.16
C HIS A 365 -7.58 3.30 -18.23
N PHE A 366 -6.39 2.86 -17.84
CA PHE A 366 -5.36 2.37 -18.75
C PHE A 366 -4.35 1.52 -18.00
N ILE A 367 -3.65 0.69 -18.77
CA ILE A 367 -2.59 -0.20 -18.30
C ILE A 367 -1.36 0.10 -19.15
N MET A 368 -0.19 0.17 -18.51
CA MET A 368 1.07 0.44 -19.19
C MET A 368 2.03 -0.72 -19.01
N ARG A 369 2.81 -1.01 -20.05
CA ARG A 369 3.90 -1.99 -20.01
C ARG A 369 5.25 -1.27 -20.06
N TRP A 370 6.25 -1.93 -19.50
CA TRP A 370 7.65 -1.55 -19.67
C TRP A 370 8.07 -1.95 -21.08
N ASN A 371 8.71 -1.04 -21.83
CA ASN A 371 9.19 -1.30 -23.18
C ASN A 371 10.71 -1.52 -23.22
N GLU A 372 11.19 -2.07 -24.33
CA GLU A 372 12.63 -2.37 -24.53
C GLU A 372 13.50 -1.10 -24.61
N GLU A 373 12.90 0.06 -24.90
CA GLU A 373 13.59 1.36 -24.97
C GLU A 373 13.75 2.03 -23.59
N GLY A 374 13.28 1.40 -22.50
CA GLY A 374 13.43 1.92 -21.14
C GLY A 374 12.36 2.94 -20.73
N GLY A 375 11.13 2.80 -21.24
CA GLY A 375 9.99 3.66 -20.95
C GLY A 375 8.68 2.91 -20.69
N TRP A 376 7.68 3.66 -20.21
CA TRP A 376 6.33 3.16 -19.98
C TRP A 376 5.42 3.53 -21.14
N GLU A 377 4.81 2.53 -21.79
CA GLU A 377 3.87 2.74 -22.89
C GLU A 377 2.50 2.16 -22.58
N ARG A 378 1.44 2.84 -23.04
CA ARG A 378 0.07 2.35 -22.85
C ARG A 378 -0.19 1.16 -23.76
N LEU A 379 -0.80 0.13 -23.22
CA LEU A 379 -1.36 -0.95 -24.03
C LEU A 379 -2.48 -0.39 -24.92
N SER A 380 -2.51 -0.80 -26.20
CA SER A 380 -3.49 -0.36 -27.19
C SER A 380 -4.79 -1.16 -27.09
N GLY A 381 -5.87 -0.65 -27.71
CA GLY A 381 -7.26 -1.05 -27.45
C GLY A 381 -7.66 -2.50 -27.79
N GLU A 382 -6.81 -3.29 -28.46
CA GLU A 382 -7.04 -4.74 -28.60
C GLU A 382 -6.62 -5.51 -27.32
N ASP A 383 -5.67 -4.98 -26.55
CA ASP A 383 -5.15 -5.55 -25.29
C ASP A 383 -5.84 -4.99 -24.04
N VAL A 384 -6.41 -3.79 -24.13
CA VAL A 384 -7.18 -3.14 -23.06
C VAL A 384 -8.47 -2.64 -23.68
N ALA A 385 -9.50 -3.48 -23.74
CA ALA A 385 -10.80 -3.09 -24.27
C ALA A 385 -11.25 -1.78 -23.59
N THR A 386 -11.22 -0.70 -24.36
CA THR A 386 -11.35 0.66 -23.89
C THR A 386 -12.72 0.88 -23.28
N GLY A 387 -12.72 1.18 -21.97
CA GLY A 387 -13.81 1.86 -21.29
C GLY A 387 -15.18 1.21 -21.40
N PHE A 388 -15.41 0.11 -20.68
CA PHE A 388 -16.78 -0.24 -20.30
C PHE A 388 -17.33 0.88 -19.40
N GLU A 389 -18.18 1.75 -19.94
CA GLU A 389 -19.35 2.19 -19.18
C GLU A 389 -20.26 0.98 -19.14
N LEU A 390 -20.45 0.42 -17.93
CA LEU A 390 -21.42 -0.66 -17.72
C LEU A 390 -22.78 -0.14 -18.18
N SER A 391 -23.30 -0.71 -19.28
CA SER A 391 -24.62 -0.36 -19.77
C SER A 391 -25.67 -0.63 -18.69
N ARG A 392 -26.68 0.23 -18.64
CA ARG A 392 -27.81 0.15 -17.70
C ARG A 392 -28.71 -1.08 -17.86
N ASP A 393 -28.34 -2.03 -18.72
CA ASP A 393 -29.21 -3.13 -19.13
C ASP A 393 -28.91 -4.40 -18.33
N ALA A 394 -29.10 -4.30 -17.02
CA ALA A 394 -29.32 -5.44 -16.13
C ALA A 394 -30.38 -5.03 -15.08
N LEU A 395 -31.54 -4.61 -15.58
CA LEU A 395 -32.79 -4.49 -14.84
C LEU A 395 -33.84 -5.33 -15.58
N THR A 396 -33.71 -6.65 -15.46
CA THR A 396 -34.81 -7.61 -15.53
C THR A 396 -34.55 -8.69 -14.51
#